data_AF-A0AAN6VX01-F1
#
_entry.id   AF-A0AAN6VX01-F1
#
_cell.length_a   1.000
_cell.length_b   1.000
_cell.length_c   1.000
_cell.angle_alpha   90.00
_cell.angle_beta   90.00
_cell.angle_gamma   90.00
#
_symmetry.space_group_name_H-M   'P 1'
#
loop_
_entity.id
_entity.type
_entity.pdbx_description
1 polymer ?
#
loop_
_entity_poly.entity_id
_entity_poly.type
_entity_poly.pdbx_seq_one_letter_code
_entity_poly.pdbx_strand_id
1 'polypeptide(L)'
;MNDIPEYRRPAKDQLYRVNYEYQGGNSCSSCEAGGLEERPLRSVGCEVVAHYGTIASANVVMKDAVERDRYAQDPELNVLCFEMEAAGLMNNFPCIVIRGICDYSDSHKNDEWHKYAARTAAAYARELLRSCI
;
A
#
# COMPACT_ATOMS: atom_id res chain seq x y z
N MET A 1 0.05 -20.86 10.13
CA MET A 1 -0.81 -20.13 9.16
C MET A 1 -0.20 -20.39 7.80
N ASN A 2 -0.17 -21.67 7.42
CA ASN A 2 0.70 -22.17 6.35
C ASN A 2 -0.10 -22.23 5.06
N ASP A 3 0.47 -21.63 4.01
CA ASP A 3 0.12 -21.74 2.59
C ASP A 3 -1.36 -21.75 2.19
N ILE A 4 -2.04 -20.61 2.37
CA ILE A 4 -3.22 -20.32 1.55
C ILE A 4 -2.70 -19.66 0.26
N PRO A 5 -2.76 -20.32 -0.91
CA PRO A 5 -2.15 -19.81 -2.16
C PRO A 5 -2.65 -18.42 -2.55
N GLU A 6 -3.90 -18.13 -2.20
CA GLU A 6 -4.59 -16.87 -2.45
C GLU A 6 -3.98 -15.65 -1.76
N TYR A 7 -3.21 -15.86 -0.69
CA TYR A 7 -2.56 -14.81 0.11
C TYR A 7 -1.04 -14.79 -0.11
N ARG A 8 -0.55 -15.37 -1.21
CA ARG A 8 0.86 -15.28 -1.60
C ARG A 8 1.15 -13.91 -2.18
N ARG A 9 2.42 -13.50 -2.10
CA ARG A 9 2.90 -12.27 -2.73
C ARG A 9 2.66 -12.37 -4.24
N PRO A 10 2.01 -11.37 -4.88
CA PRO A 10 1.89 -11.33 -6.33
C PRO A 10 3.26 -11.34 -7.01
N ALA A 11 3.31 -11.90 -8.22
CA ALA A 11 4.55 -11.96 -9.00
C ALA A 11 4.95 -10.60 -9.60
N LYS A 12 3.96 -9.75 -9.88
CA LYS A 12 4.16 -8.43 -10.50
C LYS A 12 4.11 -7.35 -9.42
N ASP A 13 5.24 -6.70 -9.21
CA ASP A 13 5.37 -5.48 -8.39
C ASP A 13 5.73 -4.32 -9.33
N GLN A 14 4.71 -3.62 -9.83
CA GLN A 14 4.86 -2.62 -10.90
C GLN A 14 4.53 -1.23 -10.36
N LEU A 15 5.50 -0.33 -10.43
CA LEU A 15 5.31 1.10 -10.19
C LEU A 15 5.43 1.81 -11.54
N TYR A 16 4.48 2.69 -11.85
CA TYR A 16 4.54 3.54 -13.03
C TYR A 16 5.13 4.91 -12.70
N ARG A 17 5.71 5.56 -13.70
CA ARG A 17 6.17 6.95 -13.58
C ARG A 17 5.00 7.84 -13.21
N VAL A 18 5.27 8.85 -12.39
CA VAL A 18 4.25 9.78 -11.88
C VAL A 18 3.41 10.41 -12.99
N ASN A 19 4.05 10.77 -14.11
CA ASN A 19 3.41 11.43 -15.25
C ASN A 19 2.87 10.45 -16.32
N TYR A 20 2.92 9.14 -16.06
CA TYR A 20 2.34 8.16 -16.97
C TYR A 20 0.86 8.04 -16.64
N GLU A 21 -0.01 8.57 -17.50
CA GLU A 21 -1.45 8.48 -17.28
C GLU A 21 -2.01 7.15 -17.78
N TYR A 22 -2.97 6.63 -17.03
CA TYR A 22 -3.69 5.43 -17.43
C TYR A 22 -4.56 5.72 -18.67
N GLN A 23 -4.26 5.06 -19.79
CA GLN A 23 -4.93 5.28 -21.08
C GLN A 23 -6.35 4.68 -21.19
N GLY A 24 -6.96 4.27 -20.07
CA GLY A 24 -8.33 3.78 -20.00
C GLY A 24 -8.48 2.25 -20.05
N GLY A 25 -9.63 1.77 -19.53
CA GLY A 25 -9.96 0.35 -19.34
C GLY A 25 -10.34 0.01 -17.89
N ASN A 26 -10.63 -1.26 -17.61
CA ASN A 26 -10.91 -1.74 -16.25
C ASN A 26 -9.66 -2.25 -15.51
N SER A 27 -8.53 -2.37 -16.20
CA SER A 27 -7.29 -2.91 -15.64
C SER A 27 -6.07 -2.41 -16.41
N CYS A 28 -4.92 -2.34 -15.74
CA CYS A 28 -3.65 -1.99 -16.36
C CYS A 28 -2.98 -3.15 -17.12
N SER A 29 -3.77 -4.12 -17.60
CA SER A 29 -3.26 -5.27 -18.36
C SER A 29 -2.73 -4.88 -19.74
N SER A 30 -3.21 -3.77 -20.31
CA SER A 30 -2.80 -3.20 -21.59
C SER A 30 -1.86 -2.00 -21.47
N CYS A 31 -1.44 -1.63 -20.25
CA CYS A 31 -0.46 -0.57 -20.06
C CYS A 31 0.89 -0.98 -20.66
N GLU A 32 1.51 -0.08 -21.42
CA GLU A 32 2.80 -0.37 -22.03
C GLU A 32 3.92 -0.37 -20.98
N ALA A 33 4.87 -1.30 -21.12
CA ALA A 33 6.01 -1.41 -20.20
C ALA A 33 6.92 -0.16 -20.17
N GLY A 34 6.79 0.75 -21.14
CA GLY A 34 7.57 1.99 -21.23
C GLY A 34 7.32 2.98 -20.08
N GLY A 35 6.21 2.83 -19.35
CA GLY A 35 5.87 3.66 -18.19
C GLY A 35 6.39 3.13 -16.84
N LEU A 36 7.05 1.97 -16.81
CA LEU A 36 7.49 1.37 -15.54
C LEU A 36 8.75 2.04 -14.98
N GLU A 37 8.77 2.27 -13.67
CA GLU A 37 9.96 2.70 -12.94
C GLU A 37 10.85 1.51 -12.59
N GLU A 38 12.15 1.67 -12.77
CA GLU A 38 13.13 0.67 -12.34
C GLU A 38 13.23 0.68 -10.82
N ARG A 39 13.07 -0.50 -10.20
CA ARG A 39 13.08 -0.64 -8.75
C ARG A 39 13.98 -1.78 -8.33
N PRO A 40 14.74 -1.62 -7.22
CA PRO A 40 15.50 -2.72 -6.65
C PRO A 40 14.58 -3.91 -6.37
N LEU A 41 15.07 -5.12 -6.68
CA LEU A 41 14.39 -6.34 -6.26
C LEU A 41 14.25 -6.33 -4.74
N ARG A 42 13.07 -6.69 -4.24
CA ARG A 42 12.84 -6.84 -2.81
C ARG A 42 13.80 -7.90 -2.27
N SER A 43 14.49 -7.57 -1.17
CA SER A 43 15.48 -8.44 -0.52
C SER A 43 14.90 -9.82 -0.22
N VAL A 44 15.60 -10.85 -0.67
CA VAL A 44 15.23 -12.25 -0.42
C VAL A 44 15.46 -12.56 1.05
N GLY A 45 14.41 -12.97 1.78
CA GLY A 45 14.49 -13.38 3.19
C GLY A 45 13.89 -12.40 4.21
N CYS A 46 13.57 -11.16 3.84
CA CYS A 46 12.77 -10.27 4.66
C CYS A 46 11.37 -10.12 4.03
N GLU A 47 10.43 -10.97 4.44
CA GLU A 47 9.10 -11.04 3.80
C GLU A 47 8.22 -9.81 4.12
N VAL A 48 8.44 -9.18 5.28
CA VAL A 48 7.64 -8.04 5.76
C VAL A 48 8.57 -6.98 6.37
N VAL A 49 8.47 -5.75 5.87
CA VAL A 49 9.15 -4.58 6.42
C VAL A 49 8.08 -3.67 7.04
N ALA A 50 8.28 -3.27 8.30
CA ALA A 50 7.40 -2.34 8.99
C ALA A 50 7.91 -0.91 8.82
N HIS A 51 7.00 -0.01 8.46
CA HIS A 51 7.25 1.43 8.38
C HIS A 51 6.37 2.14 9.40
N TYR A 52 6.93 3.11 10.12
CA TYR A 52 6.21 3.90 11.10
C TYR A 52 6.15 5.36 10.63
N GLY A 53 4.96 5.93 10.57
CA GLY A 53 4.75 7.31 10.16
C GLY A 53 3.30 7.62 9.86
N THR A 54 3.08 8.73 9.16
CA THR A 54 1.75 9.28 8.91
C THR A 54 0.96 8.43 7.91
N ILE A 55 -0.26 8.08 8.29
CA ILE A 55 -1.26 7.46 7.42
C ILE A 55 -2.34 8.51 7.16
N ALA A 56 -2.52 8.91 5.90
CA ALA A 56 -3.54 9.89 5.52
C ALA A 56 -4.90 9.21 5.28
N SER A 57 -5.95 9.74 5.89
CA SER A 57 -7.33 9.27 5.73
C SER A 57 -8.13 10.20 4.82
N ALA A 58 -8.88 9.64 3.86
CA ALA A 58 -9.79 10.41 3.01
C ALA A 58 -11.05 9.62 2.64
N ASN A 59 -12.14 10.31 2.28
CA ASN A 59 -13.38 9.67 1.85
C ASN A 59 -13.35 9.19 0.39
N VAL A 60 -12.22 9.36 -0.30
CA VAL A 60 -12.02 8.99 -1.70
C VAL A 60 -10.68 8.27 -1.81
N VAL A 61 -10.63 7.23 -2.64
CA VAL A 61 -9.39 6.50 -2.94
C VAL A 61 -8.40 7.43 -3.64
N MET A 62 -7.17 7.51 -3.12
CA MET A 62 -6.07 8.19 -3.80
C MET A 62 -5.67 7.41 -5.06
N LYS A 63 -5.75 8.05 -6.22
CA LYS A 63 -5.43 7.46 -7.54
C LYS A 63 -4.61 8.42 -8.42
N ASP A 64 -3.99 9.40 -7.80
CA ASP A 64 -3.22 10.45 -8.46
C ASP A 64 -1.80 10.42 -7.90
N ALA A 65 -0.86 10.03 -8.74
CA ALA A 65 0.55 9.90 -8.36
C ALA A 65 1.19 11.27 -8.06
N VAL A 66 0.72 12.34 -8.69
CA VAL A 66 1.23 13.70 -8.49
C VAL A 66 0.78 14.21 -7.11
N GLU A 67 -0.51 14.09 -6.80
CA GLU A 67 -1.01 14.46 -5.46
C GLU A 67 -0.42 13.57 -4.36
N ARG A 68 -0.29 12.25 -4.60
CA ARG A 68 0.40 11.33 -3.69
C ARG A 68 1.80 11.84 -3.33
N ASP A 69 2.62 12.18 -4.34
CA ASP A 69 3.99 12.65 -4.13
C ASP A 69 4.01 14.02 -3.45
N ARG A 70 3.04 14.90 -3.77
CA ARG A 70 2.88 16.19 -3.08
C ARG A 70 2.68 16.01 -1.58
N TYR A 71 1.81 15.10 -1.16
CA TYR A 71 1.57 14.79 0.26
C TYR A 71 2.73 14.04 0.92
N ALA A 72 3.43 13.18 0.18
CA ALA A 72 4.58 12.45 0.69
C ALA A 72 5.81 13.34 0.92
N GLN A 73 6.00 14.35 0.06
CA GLN A 73 7.12 15.29 0.12
C GLN A 73 6.85 16.51 1.01
N ASP A 74 5.60 16.73 1.41
CA ASP A 74 5.24 17.80 2.35
C ASP A 74 5.93 17.55 3.71
N PRO A 75 6.84 18.43 4.17
CA PRO A 75 7.59 18.23 5.42
C PRO A 75 6.71 18.23 6.68
N GLU A 76 5.53 18.84 6.63
CA GLU A 76 4.60 18.89 7.77
C GLU A 76 3.76 17.61 7.86
N LEU A 77 3.41 17.01 6.71
CA LEU A 77 2.56 15.84 6.64
C LEU A 77 3.36 14.54 6.61
N ASN A 78 4.39 14.47 5.76
CA ASN A 78 5.27 13.31 5.55
C ASN A 78 4.47 12.00 5.41
N VAL A 79 3.47 12.00 4.53
CA VAL A 79 2.51 10.90 4.37
C VAL A 79 3.20 9.67 3.78
N LEU A 80 3.06 8.53 4.45
CA LEU A 80 3.63 7.26 3.97
C LEU A 80 2.61 6.40 3.21
N CYS A 81 1.33 6.47 3.56
CA CYS A 81 0.28 5.76 2.83
C CYS A 81 -1.10 6.41 3.01
N PHE A 82 -2.04 6.00 2.16
CA PHE A 82 -3.41 6.50 2.13
C PHE A 82 -4.40 5.38 2.42
N GLU A 83 -5.47 5.70 3.13
CA GLU A 83 -6.58 4.81 3.42
C GLU A 83 -7.87 5.61 3.66
N MET A 84 -8.99 4.96 4.00
CA MET A 84 -10.30 5.61 4.02
C MET A 84 -11.05 5.56 5.36
N GLU A 85 -10.54 4.88 6.38
CA GLU A 85 -11.37 4.55 7.56
C GLU A 85 -10.78 5.01 8.91
N ALA A 86 -9.45 5.09 9.05
CA ALA A 86 -8.78 5.18 10.34
C ALA A 86 -9.12 6.46 11.10
N ALA A 87 -9.17 7.61 10.43
CA ALA A 87 -9.51 8.89 11.07
C ALA A 87 -10.89 8.89 11.75
N GLY A 88 -11.85 8.11 11.25
CA GLY A 88 -13.17 7.97 11.87
C GLY A 88 -13.14 7.22 13.21
N LEU A 89 -12.17 6.33 13.40
CA LEU A 89 -12.04 5.50 14.61
C LEU A 89 -11.22 6.18 15.70
N MET A 90 -10.17 6.91 15.32
CA MET A 90 -9.22 7.53 16.26
C MET A 90 -9.88 8.56 17.20
N ASN A 91 -10.98 9.18 16.78
CA ASN A 91 -11.73 10.14 17.62
C ASN A 91 -12.53 9.48 18.75
N ASN A 92 -12.73 8.16 18.70
CA ASN A 92 -13.64 7.46 19.60
C ASN A 92 -12.93 6.62 20.67
N PHE A 93 -11.70 6.14 20.39
CA PHE A 93 -10.94 5.34 21.36
C PHE A 93 -9.44 5.32 21.03
N PRO A 94 -8.56 5.13 22.03
CA PRO A 94 -7.13 4.90 21.81
C PRO A 94 -6.91 3.66 20.94
N CYS A 95 -6.25 3.82 19.80
CA CYS A 95 -6.00 2.71 18.87
C CYS A 95 -4.65 2.86 18.16
N ILE A 96 -4.19 1.74 17.59
CA ILE A 96 -3.04 1.69 16.69
C ILE A 96 -3.55 1.18 15.35
N VAL A 97 -3.18 1.88 14.28
CA VAL A 97 -3.56 1.54 12.91
C VAL A 97 -2.43 0.74 12.27
N ILE A 98 -2.73 -0.47 11.80
CA ILE A 98 -1.79 -1.33 11.09
C ILE A 98 -2.36 -1.60 9.69
N ARG A 99 -1.64 -1.16 8.65
CA ARG A 99 -2.04 -1.35 7.25
C ARG A 99 -0.98 -2.14 6.49
N GLY A 100 -1.43 -2.99 5.58
CA GLY A 100 -0.60 -3.59 4.55
C GLY A 100 -0.72 -2.78 3.26
N ILE A 101 0.37 -2.62 2.52
CA ILE A 101 0.39 -1.85 1.28
C ILE A 101 -0.12 -2.72 0.12
N CYS A 102 -1.14 -2.24 -0.58
CA CYS A 102 -1.81 -2.98 -1.65
C CYS A 102 -1.76 -2.30 -3.03
N ASP A 103 -1.31 -1.06 -3.12
CA ASP A 103 -1.10 -0.36 -4.38
C ASP A 103 -0.15 0.83 -4.19
N TYR A 104 0.16 1.53 -5.28
CA TYR A 104 1.00 2.73 -5.29
C TYR A 104 0.20 4.03 -5.25
N SER A 105 -1.10 3.97 -4.97
CA SER A 105 -2.00 5.14 -4.96
C SER A 105 -1.92 5.97 -6.23
N ASP A 106 -1.74 5.30 -7.36
CA ASP A 106 -1.71 5.87 -8.71
C ASP A 106 -2.94 5.42 -9.53
N SER A 107 -3.01 5.88 -10.77
CA SER A 107 -4.09 5.52 -11.69
C SER A 107 -4.07 4.05 -12.14
N HIS A 108 -3.01 3.30 -11.83
CA HIS A 108 -2.79 1.92 -12.28
C HIS A 108 -3.10 0.88 -11.20
N LYS A 109 -3.71 1.30 -10.08
CA LYS A 109 -4.06 0.40 -8.99
C LYS A 109 -4.87 -0.81 -9.46
N ASN A 110 -4.62 -1.95 -8.81
CA ASN A 110 -5.37 -3.19 -9.01
C ASN A 110 -5.52 -3.92 -7.67
N ASP A 111 -6.36 -4.97 -7.66
CA ASP A 111 -6.71 -5.67 -6.43
C ASP A 111 -5.82 -6.90 -6.16
N GLU A 112 -4.78 -7.16 -6.97
CA GLU A 112 -3.94 -8.37 -6.87
C GLU A 112 -3.22 -8.46 -5.52
N TRP A 113 -2.83 -7.32 -4.95
CA TRP A 113 -2.06 -7.24 -3.71
C TRP A 113 -2.93 -7.21 -2.45
N HIS A 114 -4.25 -7.01 -2.57
CA HIS A 114 -5.14 -6.82 -1.40
C HIS A 114 -5.05 -7.98 -0.40
N LYS A 115 -5.04 -9.23 -0.88
CA LYS A 115 -4.98 -10.42 -0.01
C LYS A 115 -3.62 -10.53 0.66
N TYR A 116 -2.53 -10.36 -0.09
CA TYR A 116 -1.18 -10.36 0.49
C TYR A 116 -1.03 -9.26 1.56
N ALA A 117 -1.46 -8.04 1.27
CA ALA A 117 -1.46 -6.90 2.18
C ALA A 117 -2.26 -7.17 3.47
N ALA A 118 -3.46 -7.75 3.34
CA ALA A 118 -4.27 -8.14 4.50
C ALA A 118 -3.56 -9.21 5.36
N ARG A 119 -2.94 -10.22 4.74
CA ARG A 119 -2.17 -11.24 5.45
C ARG A 119 -0.97 -10.65 6.18
N THR A 120 -0.20 -9.77 5.56
CA THR A 120 0.99 -9.18 6.19
C THR A 120 0.61 -8.28 7.36
N ALA A 121 -0.43 -7.46 7.22
CA ALA A 121 -0.97 -6.63 8.30
C ALA A 121 -1.46 -7.48 9.48
N ALA A 122 -2.25 -8.53 9.21
CA ALA A 122 -2.76 -9.43 10.24
C ALA A 122 -1.64 -10.23 10.93
N ALA A 123 -0.62 -10.68 10.17
CA ALA A 123 0.54 -11.35 10.74
C ALA A 123 1.32 -10.42 11.67
N TYR A 124 1.60 -9.18 11.24
CA TYR A 124 2.29 -8.20 12.07
C TYR A 124 1.48 -7.85 13.33
N ALA A 125 0.17 -7.60 13.20
CA ALA A 125 -0.70 -7.33 14.35
C ALA A 125 -0.71 -8.49 15.36
N ARG A 126 -0.76 -9.74 14.88
CA ARG A 126 -0.70 -10.92 15.76
C ARG A 126 0.62 -10.98 16.55
N GLU A 127 1.76 -10.77 15.89
CA GLU A 127 3.05 -10.80 16.57
C GLU A 127 3.22 -9.61 17.53
N LEU A 128 2.72 -8.42 17.18
CA LEU A 128 2.68 -7.26 18.06
C LEU A 128 1.85 -7.51 19.33
N LEU A 129 0.69 -8.15 19.20
CA LEU A 129 -0.14 -8.48 20.37
C LEU A 129 0.51 -9.56 21.24
N ARG A 130 1.22 -10.52 20.62
CA ARG A 130 1.95 -11.57 21.34
C ARG A 130 3.18 -11.05 22.07
N SER A 131 3.82 -10.00 21.60
CA SER A 131 4.96 -9.40 22.30
C SER A 131 4.55 -8.48 23.46
N CYS A 132 3.26 -8.12 23.54
CA CYS A 132 2.69 -7.29 24.61
C CYS A 132 2.05 -8.09 25.77
N ILE A 133 2.13 -9.43 25.75
CA ILE A 133 1.64 -10.35 26.78
C ILE A 133 2.80 -11.24 27.22
#